data_AF-A0A535SSG5-F1
#
_entry.id   AF-A0A535SSG5-F1
#
_cell.length_a   1.000
_cell.length_b   1.000
_cell.length_c   1.000
_cell.angle_alpha   90.00
_cell.angle_beta   90.00
_cell.angle_gamma   90.00
#
_symmetry.space_group_name_H-M   'P 1'
#
loop_
_entity.id
_entity.type
_entity.pdbx_description
1 polymer ?
#
loop_
_entity_poly.entity_id
_entity_poly.type
_entity_poly.pdbx_seq_one_letter_code
_entity_poly.pdbx_strand_id
1 'polypeptide(L)'
;MSGTSAKREIVAGAILGVATFAVYMVGSNRSFGYDAAATFANFIATPSIWDAFAVRSVIPTIPVTQVATNDHVLVSLLSHLIYSATGSRSEVLYRFLPALAAGATVGLSTGALVRRFGLLAGICAGLFIATDPLFVDNSRDLRGYSLAALGSVAGTLLLPIHGAI
;
A
#
# COMPACT_ATOMS: atom_id res chain seq x y z
N MET A 1 2.33 4.92 -32.23
CA MET A 1 1.55 5.55 -31.14
C MET A 1 1.72 7.06 -31.23
N SER A 2 0.64 7.85 -31.22
CA SER A 2 0.73 9.31 -31.20
C SER A 2 1.28 9.79 -29.85
N GLY A 3 2.33 10.60 -29.84
CA GLY A 3 2.99 11.09 -28.62
C GLY A 3 2.06 11.88 -27.68
N THR A 4 0.92 12.37 -28.18
CA THR A 4 -0.09 13.08 -27.38
C THR A 4 -0.87 12.12 -26.46
N SER A 5 -1.08 10.87 -26.87
CA SER A 5 -1.79 9.87 -26.07
C SER A 5 -0.95 9.40 -24.87
N ALA A 6 0.34 9.14 -25.11
CA ALA A 6 1.29 8.75 -24.06
C ALA A 6 1.49 9.85 -23.01
N LYS A 7 1.41 11.12 -23.41
CA LYS A 7 1.44 12.23 -22.43
C LYS A 7 0.17 12.25 -21.56
N ARG A 8 -1.00 11.96 -22.14
CA ARG A 8 -2.28 12.00 -21.41
C ARG A 8 -2.40 10.89 -20.36
N GLU A 9 -1.98 9.66 -20.69
CA GLU A 9 -2.00 8.54 -19.72
C GLU A 9 -1.10 8.81 -18.51
N ILE A 10 0.12 9.30 -18.74
CA ILE A 10 1.09 9.61 -17.67
C ILE A 10 0.57 10.73 -16.79
N VAL A 11 0.07 11.82 -17.39
CA VAL A 11 -0.42 12.98 -16.63
C VAL A 11 -1.67 12.61 -15.81
N ALA A 12 -2.65 11.92 -16.41
CA ALA A 12 -3.85 11.51 -15.69
C ALA A 12 -3.53 10.55 -14.54
N GLY A 13 -2.68 9.56 -14.79
CA GLY A 13 -2.21 8.63 -13.76
C GLY A 13 -1.45 9.32 -12.64
N ALA A 14 -0.52 10.22 -12.97
CA ALA A 14 0.25 10.97 -11.98
C ALA A 14 -0.66 11.86 -11.11
N ILE A 15 -1.59 12.59 -11.71
CA ILE A 15 -2.51 13.47 -10.98
C ILE A 15 -3.37 12.65 -10.01
N LEU A 16 -4.04 11.59 -10.48
CA LEU A 16 -4.90 10.80 -9.61
C LEU A 16 -4.10 10.03 -8.55
N GLY A 17 -2.91 9.52 -8.88
CA GLY A 17 -2.06 8.84 -7.92
C GLY A 17 -1.56 9.76 -6.81
N VAL A 18 -1.07 10.96 -7.17
CA VAL A 18 -0.61 11.97 -6.19
C VAL A 18 -1.78 12.48 -5.36
N ALA A 19 -2.94 12.75 -5.98
CA ALA A 19 -4.13 13.18 -5.25
C ALA A 19 -4.60 12.11 -4.26
N THR A 20 -4.61 10.84 -4.65
CA THR A 20 -4.96 9.71 -3.77
C THR A 20 -4.01 9.63 -2.58
N PHE A 21 -2.70 9.66 -2.83
CA PHE A 21 -1.69 9.67 -1.78
C PHE A 21 -1.92 10.83 -0.79
N ALA A 22 -2.07 12.06 -1.30
CA ALA A 22 -2.26 13.24 -0.48
C ALA A 22 -3.54 13.16 0.39
N VAL A 23 -4.65 12.71 -0.19
CA VAL A 23 -5.92 12.54 0.52
C VAL A 23 -5.81 11.43 1.57
N TYR A 24 -5.15 10.32 1.26
CA TYR A 24 -5.00 9.19 2.19
C TYR A 24 -4.12 9.54 3.40
N MET A 25 -3.19 10.47 3.22
CA MET A 25 -2.37 11.01 4.30
C MET A 25 -3.10 11.96 5.25
N VAL A 26 -4.30 12.45 4.90
CA VAL A 26 -5.12 13.27 5.81
C VAL A 26 -5.45 12.46 7.07
N GLY A 27 -5.17 13.00 8.26
CA GLY A 27 -5.41 12.30 9.52
C GLY A 27 -4.48 11.12 9.80
N SER A 28 -3.35 11.02 9.10
CA SER A 28 -2.32 9.99 9.32
C SER A 28 -1.62 10.07 10.68
N ASN A 29 -1.91 11.10 11.49
CA ASN A 29 -1.46 11.26 12.87
C ASN A 29 -2.39 10.62 13.91
N ARG A 30 -3.48 9.96 13.50
CA ARG A 30 -4.37 9.23 14.41
C ARG A 30 -3.67 8.00 14.97
N SER A 31 -4.04 7.53 16.15
CA SER A 31 -3.52 6.27 16.69
C SER A 31 -3.80 5.09 15.74
N PHE A 32 -2.98 4.05 15.80
CA PHE A 32 -3.23 2.82 15.06
C PHE A 32 -4.52 2.13 15.53
N GLY A 33 -5.19 1.43 14.61
CA GLY A 33 -6.18 0.43 14.97
C GLY A 33 -5.53 -0.75 15.69
N TYR A 34 -6.36 -1.64 16.24
CA TYR A 34 -5.88 -2.79 17.01
C TYR A 34 -4.85 -3.66 16.24
N ASP A 35 -5.18 -4.07 15.02
CA ASP A 35 -4.32 -4.93 14.20
C ASP A 35 -2.98 -4.25 13.84
N ALA A 36 -3.03 -2.98 13.45
CA ALA A 36 -1.85 -2.19 13.12
C ALA A 36 -0.97 -1.94 14.35
N ALA A 37 -1.56 -1.68 15.52
CA ALA A 37 -0.83 -1.54 16.77
C ALA A 37 -0.15 -2.85 17.18
N ALA A 38 -0.86 -3.98 17.04
CA ALA A 38 -0.32 -5.30 17.31
C ALA A 38 0.84 -5.62 16.35
N THR A 39 0.68 -5.31 15.07
CA THR A 39 1.76 -5.47 14.07
C THR A 39 2.97 -4.62 14.44
N PHE A 40 2.73 -3.35 14.78
CA PHE A 40 3.79 -2.42 15.14
C PHE A 40 4.57 -2.90 16.37
N ALA A 41 3.88 -3.27 17.44
CA ALA A 41 4.52 -3.65 18.70
C ALA A 41 5.27 -4.99 18.61
N ASN A 42 4.78 -5.94 17.81
CA ASN A 42 5.30 -7.32 17.84
C ASN A 42 6.26 -7.67 16.70
N PHE A 43 6.27 -6.91 15.60
CA PHE A 43 7.09 -7.24 14.43
C PHE A 43 7.96 -6.07 13.93
N ILE A 44 7.60 -4.82 14.28
CA ILE A 44 8.28 -3.61 13.78
C ILE A 44 9.13 -2.98 14.86
N ALA A 45 8.54 -2.67 16.02
CA ALA A 45 9.19 -1.98 17.12
C ALA A 45 9.86 -2.94 18.10
N THR A 46 10.59 -3.93 17.57
CA THR A 46 11.27 -4.97 18.35
C THR A 46 12.79 -4.86 18.24
N PRO A 47 13.57 -5.54 19.12
CA PRO A 47 15.03 -5.50 19.06
C PRO A 47 15.64 -6.26 17.87
N SER A 48 14.90 -7.21 17.28
CA SER A 48 15.41 -8.12 16.25
C SER A 48 14.67 -7.94 14.93
N ILE A 49 15.43 -7.67 13.86
CA ILE A 49 14.88 -7.58 12.50
C ILE A 49 14.22 -8.88 12.03
N TRP A 50 14.61 -10.02 12.62
CA TRP A 50 14.02 -11.31 12.29
C TRP A 50 12.55 -11.42 12.72
N ASP A 51 12.11 -10.59 13.66
CA ASP A 51 10.70 -10.58 14.09
C ASP A 51 9.78 -10.10 12.95
N ALA A 52 10.31 -9.34 11.99
CA ALA A 52 9.57 -8.98 10.78
C ALA A 52 9.20 -10.18 9.89
N PHE A 53 9.88 -11.32 10.05
CA PHE A 53 9.58 -12.59 9.38
C PHE A 53 8.86 -13.60 10.27
N ALA A 54 8.69 -13.29 11.56
CA ALA A 54 7.99 -14.17 12.47
C ALA A 54 6.51 -14.26 12.07
N VAL A 55 6.01 -15.48 11.90
CA VAL A 55 4.60 -15.73 11.55
C VAL A 55 3.67 -15.39 12.71
N ARG A 56 4.18 -15.44 13.94
CA ARG A 56 3.43 -15.33 15.20
C ARG A 56 4.25 -14.57 16.23
N SER A 57 3.65 -13.63 16.94
CA SER A 57 4.29 -12.98 18.08
C SER A 57 4.46 -13.95 19.26
N VAL A 58 5.68 -14.09 19.79
CA VAL A 58 5.91 -14.91 20.99
C VAL A 58 5.75 -14.05 22.24
N ILE A 59 4.58 -14.10 22.86
CA ILE A 59 4.36 -13.50 24.19
C ILE A 59 4.37 -14.66 25.20
N PRO A 60 5.38 -14.74 26.10
CA PRO A 60 5.60 -15.90 26.98
C PRO A 60 4.41 -16.29 27.89
N THR A 61 3.39 -15.44 28.00
CA THR A 61 2.24 -15.60 28.89
C THR A 61 0.88 -15.64 28.19
N ILE A 62 0.82 -15.51 26.85
CA ILE A 62 -0.44 -15.49 26.11
C ILE A 62 -0.59 -16.78 25.27
N PRO A 63 -1.73 -17.48 25.33
CA PRO A 63 -1.98 -18.66 24.51
C PRO A 63 -1.81 -18.38 23.01
N VAL A 64 -1.23 -19.34 22.28
CA VAL A 64 -0.88 -19.23 20.83
C VAL A 64 -2.08 -18.88 19.92
N THR A 65 -3.31 -19.07 20.40
CA THR A 65 -4.56 -18.73 19.71
C THR A 65 -4.93 -17.25 19.77
N GLN A 66 -4.27 -16.45 20.63
CA GLN A 66 -4.45 -14.99 20.74
C GLN A 66 -3.25 -14.19 20.23
N VAL A 67 -2.33 -14.88 19.56
CA VAL A 67 -1.07 -14.34 19.08
C VAL A 67 -1.31 -13.60 17.77
N ALA A 68 -0.92 -12.32 17.72
CA ALA A 68 -0.93 -11.54 16.50
C ALA A 68 -0.18 -12.30 15.39
N THR A 69 -0.77 -12.38 14.21
CA THR A 69 -0.14 -12.95 13.02
C THR A 69 0.49 -11.85 12.19
N ASN A 70 1.64 -12.16 11.60
CA ASN A 70 2.30 -11.25 10.68
C ASN A 70 1.85 -11.54 9.25
N ASP A 71 0.71 -10.97 8.87
CA ASP A 71 0.10 -11.22 7.55
C ASP A 71 0.72 -10.35 6.45
N HIS A 72 1.70 -9.51 6.80
CA HIS A 72 2.25 -8.46 5.93
C HIS A 72 3.78 -8.35 6.07
N VAL A 73 4.49 -9.47 5.95
CA VAL A 73 5.95 -9.59 6.14
C VAL A 73 6.76 -8.47 5.45
N LEU A 74 6.45 -8.12 4.21
CA LEU A 74 7.16 -7.04 3.50
C LEU A 74 6.97 -5.67 4.16
N VAL A 75 5.75 -5.35 4.61
CA VAL A 75 5.48 -4.10 5.35
C VAL A 75 6.19 -4.13 6.69
N SER A 76 6.13 -5.25 7.40
CA SER A 76 6.80 -5.43 8.68
C SER A 76 8.30 -5.21 8.55
N LEU A 77 8.94 -5.78 7.52
CA LEU A 77 10.37 -5.61 7.27
C LEU A 77 10.75 -4.15 6.95
N LEU A 78 10.06 -3.52 6.00
CA LEU A 78 10.35 -2.15 5.60
C LEU A 78 10.12 -1.17 6.76
N SER A 79 9.07 -1.39 7.54
CA SER A 79 8.77 -0.59 8.73
C SER A 79 9.78 -0.84 9.85
N HIS A 80 10.23 -2.08 10.03
CA HIS A 80 11.27 -2.42 10.99
C HIS A 80 12.57 -1.69 10.65
N LEU A 81 12.98 -1.65 9.37
CA LEU A 81 14.15 -0.88 8.94
C LEU A 81 14.02 0.61 9.26
N ILE A 82 12.84 1.21 9.04
CA ILE A 82 12.56 2.60 9.43
C ILE A 82 12.69 2.76 10.95
N TYR A 83 12.13 1.83 11.72
CA TYR A 83 12.22 1.84 13.18
C TYR A 83 13.67 1.72 13.66
N SER A 84 14.44 0.74 13.17
CA SER A 84 15.84 0.55 13.55
C SER A 84 16.71 1.76 13.21
N ALA A 85 16.43 2.43 12.09
CA ALA A 85 17.20 3.60 11.66
C ALA A 85 16.84 4.89 12.42
N THR A 86 15.59 5.03 12.89
CA THR A 86 15.08 6.32 13.41
C THR A 86 14.61 6.28 14.86
N GLY A 87 14.30 5.10 15.41
CA GLY A 87 13.61 4.92 16.69
C GLY A 87 12.19 5.49 16.73
N SER A 88 11.67 5.99 15.59
CA SER A 88 10.43 6.75 15.56
C SER A 88 9.22 5.86 15.82
N ARG A 89 8.21 6.42 16.49
CA ARG A 89 6.90 5.80 16.67
C ARG A 89 5.77 6.60 16.03
N SER A 90 6.14 7.54 15.15
CA SER A 90 5.19 8.42 14.46
C SER A 90 4.31 7.63 13.48
N GLU A 91 3.01 7.65 13.70
CA GLU A 91 2.04 6.95 12.87
C GLU A 91 2.04 7.46 11.43
N VAL A 92 2.37 8.74 11.23
CA VAL A 92 2.48 9.36 9.90
C VAL A 92 3.54 8.65 9.06
N LEU A 93 4.70 8.35 9.65
CA LEU A 93 5.80 7.69 8.94
C LEU A 93 5.42 6.30 8.47
N TYR A 94 4.72 5.54 9.31
CA TYR A 94 4.35 4.17 9.01
C TYR A 94 3.13 4.06 8.08
N ARG A 95 2.31 5.12 7.99
CA ARG A 95 1.23 5.21 6.98
C ARG A 95 1.70 5.75 5.64
N PHE A 96 2.88 6.35 5.57
CA PHE A 96 3.42 6.91 4.33
C PHE A 96 3.56 5.85 3.24
N LEU A 97 4.16 4.70 3.56
CA LEU A 97 4.40 3.64 2.59
C LEU A 97 3.08 3.00 2.09
N PRO A 98 2.12 2.60 2.96
CA PRO A 98 0.80 2.15 2.52
C PRO A 98 0.07 3.16 1.63
N ALA A 99 0.06 4.44 2.03
CA ALA A 99 -0.60 5.50 1.24
C ALA A 99 0.09 5.71 -0.11
N LEU A 100 1.43 5.66 -0.15
CA LEU A 100 2.20 5.81 -1.38
C LEU A 100 1.92 4.67 -2.35
N ALA A 101 1.90 3.43 -1.84
CA ALA A 101 1.56 2.26 -2.63
C ALA A 101 0.13 2.32 -3.19
N ALA A 102 -0.81 2.86 -2.41
CA ALA A 102 -2.18 3.09 -2.87
C ALA A 102 -2.26 4.14 -3.97
N GLY A 103 -1.58 5.28 -3.81
CA GLY A 103 -1.45 6.30 -4.85
C GLY A 103 -0.83 5.74 -6.13
N ALA A 104 0.23 4.95 -6.02
CA ALA A 104 0.85 4.27 -7.16
C ALA A 104 -0.11 3.28 -7.84
N THR A 105 -0.88 2.51 -7.05
CA THR A 105 -1.89 1.57 -7.57
C THR A 105 -2.95 2.31 -8.40
N VAL A 106 -3.51 3.40 -7.85
CA VAL A 106 -4.51 4.22 -8.56
C VAL A 106 -3.90 4.85 -9.81
N GLY A 107 -2.69 5.41 -9.71
CA GLY A 107 -2.04 6.07 -10.84
C GLY A 107 -1.70 5.13 -11.99
N LEU A 108 -1.13 3.95 -11.68
CA LEU A 108 -0.82 2.92 -12.68
C LEU A 108 -2.09 2.37 -13.34
N SER A 109 -3.12 2.07 -12.54
CA SER A 109 -4.41 1.59 -13.04
C SER A 109 -5.06 2.64 -13.95
N THR A 110 -5.09 3.90 -13.52
CA THR A 110 -5.60 5.02 -14.31
C THR A 110 -4.85 5.14 -15.63
N GLY A 111 -3.51 5.21 -15.59
CA GLY A 111 -2.70 5.34 -16.80
C GLY A 111 -2.91 4.20 -17.77
N ALA A 112 -2.92 2.96 -17.28
CA ALA A 112 -3.17 1.77 -18.10
C ALA A 112 -4.57 1.79 -18.74
N LEU A 113 -5.59 2.21 -18.00
CA LEU A 113 -6.96 2.27 -18.50
C LEU A 113 -7.18 3.47 -19.43
N VAL A 114 -6.54 4.61 -19.20
CA VAL A 114 -6.52 5.74 -20.15
C VAL A 114 -5.91 5.31 -21.48
N ARG A 115 -4.79 4.59 -21.43
CA ARG A 115 -4.13 4.06 -22.63
C ARG A 115 -5.03 3.13 -23.44
N ARG A 116 -5.79 2.27 -22.75
CA ARG A 116 -6.57 1.20 -23.38
C ARG A 116 -7.98 1.63 -23.78
N PHE A 117 -8.64 2.46 -22.98
CA PHE A 117 -10.06 2.78 -23.10
C PHE A 117 -10.36 4.28 -23.23
N GLY A 118 -9.32 5.12 -23.21
CA GLY A 118 -9.45 6.58 -23.33
C GLY A 118 -9.57 7.29 -21.99
N LEU A 119 -9.40 8.63 -22.05
CA LEU A 119 -9.21 9.47 -20.87
C LEU A 119 -10.34 9.39 -19.85
N LEU A 120 -11.59 9.54 -20.31
CA LEU A 120 -12.75 9.56 -19.43
C LEU A 120 -12.92 8.23 -18.68
N ALA A 121 -12.84 7.11 -19.40
CA ALA A 121 -12.96 5.78 -18.82
C ALA A 121 -11.86 5.52 -17.78
N GLY A 122 -10.60 5.89 -18.09
CA GLY A 122 -9.49 5.72 -17.17
C GLY A 122 -9.61 6.59 -15.91
N ILE A 123 -10.04 7.85 -16.03
CA ILE A 123 -10.29 8.73 -14.88
C ILE A 123 -11.43 8.17 -14.02
N CYS A 124 -12.54 7.76 -14.60
CA CYS A 124 -13.67 7.18 -13.86
C CYS A 124 -13.25 5.93 -13.09
N ALA A 125 -12.48 5.03 -13.71
CA ALA A 125 -11.97 3.84 -13.04
C ALA A 125 -10.96 4.17 -11.94
N GLY A 126 -10.06 5.13 -12.17
CA GLY A 126 -9.13 5.62 -11.15
C GLY A 126 -9.82 6.19 -9.92
N LEU A 127 -10.84 7.04 -10.14
CA LEU A 127 -11.66 7.60 -9.08
C LEU A 127 -12.47 6.52 -8.35
N PHE A 128 -13.01 5.54 -9.07
CA PHE A 128 -13.71 4.41 -8.47
C PHE A 128 -12.80 3.66 -7.49
N ILE A 129 -11.56 3.32 -7.90
CA ILE A 129 -10.59 2.66 -7.00
C ILE A 129 -10.23 3.58 -5.84
N ALA A 130 -9.94 4.86 -6.09
CA ALA A 130 -9.51 5.82 -5.08
C ALA A 130 -10.60 6.17 -4.04
N THR A 131 -11.86 5.90 -4.34
CA THR A 131 -13.00 6.19 -3.46
C THR A 131 -13.70 4.94 -2.96
N ASP A 132 -13.24 3.76 -3.38
CA ASP A 132 -13.73 2.49 -2.84
C ASP A 132 -13.41 2.41 -1.33
N PRO A 133 -14.42 2.27 -0.45
CA PRO A 133 -14.21 2.37 0.99
C PRO A 133 -13.29 1.27 1.52
N LEU A 134 -13.37 0.06 0.96
CA LEU A 134 -12.52 -1.05 1.34
C LEU A 134 -11.05 -0.75 0.97
N PHE A 135 -10.81 -0.19 -0.20
CA PHE A 135 -9.48 0.21 -0.64
C PHE A 135 -8.94 1.38 0.20
N VAL A 136 -9.77 2.37 0.54
CA VAL A 136 -9.39 3.50 1.41
C VAL A 136 -8.92 3.01 2.77
N ASP A 137 -9.73 2.19 3.45
CA ASP A 137 -9.42 1.72 4.80
C ASP A 137 -8.14 0.87 4.81
N ASN A 138 -8.05 -0.11 3.90
CA ASN A 138 -6.90 -1.02 3.81
C ASN A 138 -5.60 -0.35 3.37
N SER A 139 -5.69 0.80 2.68
CA SER A 139 -4.54 1.54 2.18
C SER A 139 -3.99 2.58 3.16
N ARG A 140 -4.79 2.97 4.16
CA ARG A 140 -4.43 3.98 5.15
C ARG A 140 -3.94 3.36 6.45
N ASP A 141 -4.17 2.07 6.65
CA ASP A 141 -3.70 1.35 7.82
C ASP A 141 -2.25 0.84 7.62
N LEU A 142 -1.55 0.54 8.73
CA LEU A 142 -0.22 -0.07 8.69
C LEU A 142 -0.32 -1.55 8.30
N ARG A 143 -0.70 -1.79 7.05
CA ARG A 143 -0.99 -3.12 6.50
C ARG A 143 -0.44 -3.25 5.08
N GLY A 144 -0.27 -4.49 4.64
CA GLY A 144 0.33 -4.83 3.35
C GLY A 144 -0.61 -4.80 2.15
N TYR A 145 -1.89 -4.46 2.34
CA TYR A 145 -2.89 -4.59 1.29
C TYR A 145 -2.65 -3.67 0.09
N SER A 146 -2.25 -2.41 0.31
CA SER A 146 -1.97 -1.50 -0.81
C SER A 146 -0.66 -1.85 -1.54
N LEU A 147 0.33 -2.43 -0.87
CA LEU A 147 1.50 -3.01 -1.52
C LEU A 147 1.16 -4.26 -2.33
N ALA A 148 0.27 -5.11 -1.82
CA ALA A 148 -0.23 -6.27 -2.56
C ALA A 148 -1.03 -5.84 -3.80
N ALA A 149 -1.88 -4.81 -3.67
CA ALA A 149 -2.60 -4.23 -4.79
C ALA A 149 -1.65 -3.63 -5.83
N LEU A 150 -0.63 -2.87 -5.39
CA LEU A 150 0.40 -2.34 -6.27
C LEU A 150 1.15 -3.46 -6.98
N GLY A 151 1.57 -4.49 -6.24
CA GLY A 151 2.25 -5.67 -6.80
C GLY A 151 1.40 -6.40 -7.83
N SER A 152 0.09 -6.52 -7.59
CA SER A 152 -0.87 -7.12 -8.53
C SER A 152 -1.01 -6.29 -9.80
N VAL A 153 -1.19 -4.97 -9.70
CA VAL A 153 -1.29 -4.07 -10.85
C VAL A 153 0.02 -4.04 -11.63
N ALA A 154 1.15 -3.83 -10.94
CA ALA A 154 2.46 -3.81 -11.57
C ALA A 154 2.80 -5.16 -12.23
N GLY A 155 2.54 -6.27 -11.56
CA GLY A 155 2.71 -7.61 -12.11
C GLY A 155 1.87 -7.84 -13.37
N THR A 156 0.62 -7.40 -13.37
CA THR A 156 -0.29 -7.49 -14.53
C THR A 156 0.22 -6.67 -15.73
N LEU A 157 0.86 -5.52 -15.47
CA LEU A 157 1.37 -4.64 -16.53
C LEU A 157 2.75 -5.05 -17.04
N LEU A 158 3.60 -5.64 -16.18
CA LEU A 158 4.98 -5.97 -16.50
C LEU A 158 5.15 -7.39 -17.04
N LEU A 159 4.31 -8.34 -16.60
CA LEU A 159 4.41 -9.72 -17.05
C LEU A 159 3.68 -9.88 -18.39
N PRO A 160 4.36 -10.43 -19.41
CA PRO A 160 3.68 -10.76 -20.66
C PRO A 160 2.61 -11.81 -20.38
N ILE A 161 1.36 -11.49 -20.72
CA ILE A 161 0.30 -12.48 -20.82
C ILE A 161 0.67 -13.36 -22.02
N HIS A 162 1.31 -14.50 -21.76
CA HIS A 162 1.46 -15.53 -22.78
C HIS A 162 0.06 -15.99 -23.17
N GLY A 163 -0.42 -15.57 -24.35
CA GLY A 163 -1.67 -16.05 -24.94
C GLY A 163 -2.75 -15.03 -25.28
N ALA A 164 -2.48 -13.72 -25.31
CA ALA A 164 -3.44 -12.75 -25.83
C ALA A 164 -2.85 -11.88 -26.95
N ILE A 165 -3.26 -12.25 -28.17
CA ILE A 165 -3.03 -11.70 -29.53
C ILE A 165 -1.73 -12.16 -30.20
#